data_AF-A0A9Q3DZQ1-F1
#
_entry.id   AF-A0A9Q3DZQ1-F1
#
_cell.length_a   1.000
_cell.length_b   1.000
_cell.length_c   1.000
_cell.angle_alpha   90.00
_cell.angle_beta   90.00
_cell.angle_gamma   90.00
#
_symmetry.space_group_name_H-M   'P 1'
#
loop_
_entity.id
_entity.type
_entity.pdbx_description
1 polymer ?
#
loop_
_entity_poly.entity_id
_entity_poly.type
_entity_poly.pdbx_seq_one_letter_code
_entity_poly.pdbx_strand_id
1 'polypeptide(L)'
;MEILHQHQHSQIPKGSRKCNIWDGLVWRRFTGTRNINDPPLMSIPGTLAFSIYVDWFDAHGKSTWLASIGPIMLICLNLPPSERLKPEDIYFAGRIPGSKEPTSPQLNYLFMPLNNKLKELWQGYHFSPTATGPSGSFICFAILTAIADMVAMHKPTGFISHSGSHFCNLCTIHNTQMEVIACQFHYTHSYQNHKPSIAKWI
;
A
#
# COMPACT_ATOMS: atom_id res chain seq x y z
N MET A 1 1.86 3.96 -6.87
CA MET A 1 1.15 5.04 -7.61
C MET A 1 1.58 5.18 -9.08
N GLU A 2 2.79 4.75 -9.47
CA GLU A 2 3.20 4.57 -10.89
C GLU A 2 2.41 3.45 -11.62
N ILE A 3 1.83 2.56 -10.80
CA ILE A 3 0.94 1.43 -11.08
C ILE A 3 -0.33 1.80 -11.90
N LEU A 4 -0.92 2.99 -11.75
CA LEU A 4 -2.17 3.35 -12.43
C LEU A 4 -1.95 3.75 -13.90
N HIS A 5 -0.81 4.37 -14.23
CA HIS A 5 -0.48 4.77 -15.61
C HIS A 5 -0.26 3.55 -16.52
N GLN A 6 0.21 2.43 -15.97
CA GLN A 6 0.38 1.17 -16.72
C GLN A 6 -0.96 0.49 -17.08
N HIS A 7 -2.08 0.92 -16.49
CA HIS A 7 -3.38 0.28 -16.68
C HIS A 7 -4.15 0.79 -17.91
N GLN A 8 -3.91 2.03 -18.37
CA GLN A 8 -4.75 2.70 -19.37
C GLN A 8 -4.71 2.07 -20.78
N HIS A 9 -3.77 1.18 -21.08
CA HIS A 9 -3.59 0.62 -22.45
C HIS A 9 -3.79 -0.90 -22.55
N SER A 10 -4.30 -1.58 -21.52
CA SER A 10 -4.40 -3.05 -21.54
C SER A 10 -5.83 -3.52 -21.82
N GLN A 11 -6.08 -4.07 -23.01
CA GLN A 11 -7.30 -4.83 -23.27
C GLN A 11 -7.27 -6.16 -22.50
N ILE A 12 -8.22 -6.33 -21.58
CA ILE A 12 -8.35 -7.53 -20.75
C ILE A 12 -9.27 -8.52 -21.47
N PRO A 13 -8.89 -9.80 -21.64
CA PRO A 13 -9.80 -10.83 -22.15
C PRO A 13 -11.04 -10.92 -21.25
N LYS A 14 -12.23 -10.77 -21.83
CA LYS A 14 -13.51 -10.97 -21.13
C LYS A 14 -13.66 -12.46 -20.82
N GLY A 15 -13.81 -12.85 -19.55
CA GLY A 15 -14.29 -14.18 -19.17
C GLY A 15 -13.55 -14.90 -18.03
N SER A 16 -12.36 -14.46 -17.60
CA SER A 16 -11.68 -15.09 -16.45
C SER A 16 -12.05 -14.42 -15.13
N ARG A 17 -12.53 -15.22 -14.16
CA ARG A 17 -12.79 -14.75 -12.79
C ARG A 17 -11.45 -14.37 -12.16
N LYS A 18 -11.25 -13.08 -11.87
CA LYS A 18 -10.11 -12.61 -11.07
C LYS A 18 -10.39 -12.94 -9.62
N CYS A 19 -9.62 -13.87 -9.07
CA CYS A 19 -9.75 -14.33 -7.69
C CYS A 19 -8.60 -13.85 -6.80
N ASN A 20 -7.54 -13.31 -7.39
CA ASN A 20 -6.32 -12.93 -6.68
C ASN A 20 -5.70 -11.63 -7.23
N ILE A 21 -4.95 -10.92 -6.38
CA ILE A 21 -4.19 -9.72 -6.77
C ILE A 21 -3.25 -10.00 -7.95
N TRP A 22 -2.71 -11.22 -8.01
CA TRP A 22 -1.82 -11.69 -9.06
C TRP A 22 -2.50 -11.89 -10.42
N ASP A 23 -3.82 -11.88 -10.50
CA ASP A 23 -4.54 -11.89 -11.78
C ASP A 23 -4.52 -10.50 -12.45
N GLY A 24 -4.18 -9.45 -11.68
CA GLY A 24 -4.04 -8.09 -12.15
C GLY A 24 -2.78 -7.86 -12.98
N LEU A 25 -2.94 -7.28 -14.18
CA LEU A 25 -1.81 -6.93 -15.06
C LEU A 25 -0.80 -5.99 -14.40
N VAL A 26 -1.32 -5.04 -13.61
CA VAL A 26 -0.53 -4.07 -12.86
C VAL A 26 0.53 -4.75 -12.01
N TRP A 27 0.15 -5.72 -11.17
CA TRP A 27 1.07 -6.38 -10.26
C TRP A 27 1.96 -7.43 -10.95
N ARG A 28 1.44 -8.10 -11.99
CA ARG A 28 2.24 -9.04 -12.80
C ARG A 28 3.36 -8.36 -13.58
N ARG A 29 3.18 -7.10 -13.97
CA ARG A 29 4.16 -6.33 -14.76
C ARG A 29 4.90 -5.29 -13.95
N PHE A 30 4.61 -5.17 -12.66
CA PHE A 30 5.28 -4.22 -11.80
C PHE A 30 6.75 -4.61 -11.69
N THR A 31 7.65 -3.80 -12.25
CA THR A 31 9.10 -4.03 -12.24
C THR A 31 9.76 -3.50 -10.96
N GLY A 32 9.07 -2.64 -10.20
CA GLY A 32 9.61 -1.99 -9.01
C GLY A 32 10.63 -0.89 -9.31
N THR A 33 11.34 -0.99 -10.43
CA THR A 33 12.23 0.05 -10.95
C THR A 33 11.45 1.01 -11.86
N ARG A 34 12.01 2.19 -12.10
CA ARG A 34 11.48 3.11 -13.12
C ARG A 34 11.76 2.63 -14.56
N ASN A 35 12.51 1.55 -14.73
CA ASN A 35 12.84 1.00 -16.03
C ASN A 35 11.82 -0.08 -16.41
N ILE A 36 11.08 0.17 -17.48
CA ILE A 36 10.03 -0.73 -17.97
C ILE A 36 10.59 -2.02 -18.57
N ASN A 37 11.88 -2.04 -18.93
CA ASN A 37 12.55 -3.19 -19.54
C ASN A 37 13.08 -4.19 -18.50
N ASP A 38 13.05 -3.85 -17.21
CA ASP A 38 13.48 -4.74 -16.15
C ASP A 38 12.47 -5.89 -15.98
N PRO A 39 12.91 -7.06 -15.52
CA PRO A 39 11.99 -8.16 -15.23
C PRO A 39 10.97 -7.75 -14.15
N PRO A 40 9.74 -8.31 -14.18
CA PRO A 40 8.77 -8.06 -13.11
C PRO A 40 9.35 -8.36 -11.74
N LEU A 41 9.10 -7.49 -10.76
CA LEU A 41 9.63 -7.58 -9.40
C LEU A 41 9.37 -8.96 -8.76
N MET A 42 8.18 -9.51 -8.98
CA MET A 42 7.77 -10.83 -8.44
C MET A 42 8.43 -12.03 -9.15
N SER A 43 9.14 -11.82 -10.26
CA SER A 43 9.92 -12.86 -10.92
C SER A 43 11.32 -13.01 -10.32
N ILE A 44 11.76 -12.05 -9.50
CA ILE A 44 13.06 -12.09 -8.82
C ILE A 44 12.94 -13.04 -7.61
N PRO A 45 13.72 -14.14 -7.57
CA PRO A 45 13.71 -15.07 -6.44
C PRO A 45 14.02 -14.35 -5.12
N GLY A 46 13.34 -14.76 -4.05
CA GLY A 46 13.49 -14.13 -2.73
C GLY A 46 12.71 -12.83 -2.57
N THR A 47 11.86 -12.44 -3.53
CA THR A 47 11.01 -11.25 -3.36
C THR A 47 9.71 -11.57 -2.63
N LEU A 48 9.47 -10.87 -1.53
CA LEU A 48 8.24 -10.92 -0.76
C LEU A 48 7.43 -9.64 -0.97
N ALA A 49 6.18 -9.81 -1.35
CA ALA A 49 5.20 -8.75 -1.49
C ALA A 49 4.24 -8.73 -0.31
N PHE A 50 3.92 -7.53 0.17
CA PHE A 50 3.02 -7.32 1.28
C PHE A 50 1.96 -6.27 0.96
N SER A 51 0.80 -6.43 1.59
CA SER A 51 -0.13 -5.32 1.83
C SER A 51 0.12 -4.74 3.21
N ILE A 52 0.02 -3.42 3.35
CA ILE A 52 0.02 -2.77 4.66
C ILE A 52 -1.42 -2.43 5.05
N TYR A 53 -1.84 -2.85 6.24
CA TYR A 53 -3.11 -2.45 6.84
C TYR A 53 -2.86 -1.44 7.95
N VAL A 54 -3.64 -0.36 7.95
CA VAL A 54 -3.55 0.75 8.92
C VAL A 54 -4.95 1.26 9.18
N ASP A 55 -5.41 1.20 10.42
CA ASP A 55 -6.72 1.71 10.82
C ASP A 55 -6.66 2.16 12.28
N TRP A 56 -7.66 2.90 12.76
CA TRP A 56 -7.75 3.32 14.16
C TRP A 56 -9.19 3.19 14.65
N PHE A 57 -9.37 2.53 15.79
CA PHE A 57 -10.68 2.32 16.38
C PHE A 57 -10.67 2.58 17.89
N ASP A 58 -11.86 2.84 18.45
CA ASP A 58 -12.03 2.94 19.91
C ASP A 58 -11.85 1.56 20.54
N ALA A 59 -10.80 1.42 21.34
CA ALA A 59 -10.43 0.16 21.99
C ALA A 59 -11.49 -0.33 23.00
N HIS A 60 -12.36 0.55 23.48
CA HIS A 60 -13.44 0.23 24.41
C HIS A 60 -14.80 0.01 23.72
N GLY A 61 -14.88 0.19 22.40
CA GLY A 61 -16.08 -0.08 21.59
C GLY A 61 -17.28 0.81 21.88
N LYS A 62 -17.16 1.83 22.75
CA LYS A 62 -18.27 2.67 23.22
C LYS A 62 -18.25 4.11 22.71
N SER A 63 -17.41 4.43 21.70
CA SER A 63 -17.23 5.80 21.17
C SER A 63 -16.96 6.82 22.28
N THR A 64 -16.21 6.41 23.29
CA THR A 64 -15.79 7.28 24.40
C THR A 64 -14.64 8.18 23.98
N TRP A 65 -13.92 7.84 22.90
CA TRP A 65 -12.72 8.53 22.42
C TRP A 65 -11.64 8.69 23.50
N LEU A 66 -11.67 7.82 24.52
CA LEU A 66 -10.71 7.84 25.62
C LEU A 66 -9.44 7.05 25.28
N ALA A 67 -9.56 6.02 24.43
CA ALA A 67 -8.44 5.21 23.96
C ALA A 67 -8.68 4.76 22.50
N SER A 68 -7.98 5.40 21.56
CA SER A 68 -7.95 5.02 20.15
C SER A 68 -6.69 4.19 19.91
N ILE A 69 -6.84 2.99 19.34
CA ILE A 69 -5.69 2.14 19.01
C ILE A 69 -5.75 1.84 17.52
N GLY A 70 -4.59 1.95 16.86
CA GLY A 70 -4.47 1.57 15.47
C GLY A 70 -3.37 0.54 15.22
N PRO A 71 -3.68 -0.66 14.73
CA PRO A 71 -2.65 -1.62 14.34
C PRO A 71 -2.01 -1.22 13.01
N ILE A 72 -0.70 -1.45 12.88
CA ILE A 72 0.01 -1.47 11.60
C ILE A 72 0.33 -2.94 11.33
N MET A 73 -0.31 -3.53 10.33
CA MET A 73 -0.16 -4.94 9.99
C MET A 73 0.40 -5.08 8.58
N LEU A 74 1.25 -6.09 8.35
CA LEU A 74 1.73 -6.49 7.04
C LEU A 74 1.17 -7.87 6.71
N ILE A 75 0.56 -7.98 5.53
CA ILE A 75 -0.07 -9.21 5.04
C ILE A 75 0.74 -9.73 3.86
N CYS A 76 1.30 -10.94 3.99
CA CYS A 76 2.14 -11.54 2.95
C CYS A 76 1.28 -11.98 1.75
N LEU A 77 1.48 -11.35 0.60
CA LEU A 77 0.72 -11.64 -0.63
C LEU A 77 1.22 -12.88 -1.37
N ASN A 78 2.43 -13.35 -1.06
CA ASN A 78 3.00 -14.58 -1.60
C ASN A 78 2.28 -15.84 -1.06
N LEU A 79 1.60 -15.73 0.09
CA LEU A 79 0.79 -16.82 0.62
C LEU A 79 -0.48 -17.05 -0.23
N PRO A 80 -1.02 -18.28 -0.26
CA PRO A 80 -2.32 -18.56 -0.87
C PRO A 80 -3.42 -17.68 -0.24
N PRO A 81 -4.43 -17.23 -1.02
CA PRO A 81 -5.48 -16.33 -0.51
C PRO A 81 -6.17 -16.77 0.79
N SER A 82 -6.32 -18.08 1.01
CA SER A 82 -6.94 -18.64 2.22
C SER A 82 -6.10 -18.48 3.48
N GLU A 83 -4.79 -18.24 3.34
CA GLU A 83 -3.83 -18.20 4.44
C GLU A 83 -3.52 -16.77 4.87
N ARG A 84 -3.57 -15.80 3.94
CA ARG A 84 -3.08 -14.42 4.15
C ARG A 84 -3.62 -13.69 5.39
N LEU A 85 -4.86 -13.98 5.79
CA LEU A 85 -5.55 -13.31 6.89
C LEU A 85 -5.66 -14.18 8.15
N LYS A 86 -4.98 -15.34 8.17
CA LYS A 86 -4.87 -16.12 9.40
C LYS A 86 -4.04 -15.34 10.42
N PRO A 87 -4.44 -15.29 11.70
CA PRO A 87 -3.72 -14.54 12.72
C PRO A 87 -2.22 -14.87 12.80
N GLU A 88 -1.85 -16.12 12.58
CA GLU A 88 -0.46 -16.62 12.57
C GLU A 88 0.39 -16.11 11.38
N ASP A 89 -0.25 -15.70 10.28
CA ASP A 89 0.40 -15.26 9.04
C ASP A 89 0.42 -13.72 8.87
N ILE A 90 -0.22 -13.00 9.80
CA ILE A 90 -0.22 -11.53 9.82
C ILE A 90 0.97 -11.03 10.64
N TYR A 91 1.82 -10.21 10.03
CA TYR A 91 2.92 -9.58 10.74
C TYR A 91 2.47 -8.25 11.39
N PHE A 92 2.51 -8.18 12.72
CA PHE A 92 2.24 -6.96 13.45
C PHE A 92 3.47 -6.05 13.50
N ALA A 93 3.47 -4.99 12.69
CA ALA A 93 4.59 -4.07 12.58
C ALA A 93 4.60 -2.97 13.65
N GLY A 94 3.45 -2.66 14.24
CA GLY A 94 3.40 -1.68 15.31
C GLY A 94 2.00 -1.26 15.73
N ARG A 95 1.96 -0.43 16.76
CA ARG A 95 0.74 0.16 17.33
C ARG A 95 0.82 1.68 17.24
N ILE A 96 -0.23 2.30 16.72
CA ILE A 96 -0.49 3.73 16.75
C ILE A 96 -1.18 4.06 18.09
N PRO A 97 -0.53 4.83 18.98
CA PRO A 97 -1.10 5.18 20.28
C PRO A 97 -1.89 6.50 20.24
N GLY A 98 -2.85 6.67 21.15
CA GLY A 98 -3.48 7.97 21.43
C GLY A 98 -4.91 7.82 21.96
N SER A 99 -5.47 8.86 22.56
CA SER A 99 -6.93 8.91 22.79
C SER A 99 -7.69 9.26 21.50
N LYS A 100 -7.00 9.83 20.50
CA LYS A 100 -7.56 10.31 19.23
C LYS A 100 -6.76 9.84 18.03
N GLU A 101 -7.39 9.91 16.87
CA GLU A 101 -6.75 9.71 15.57
C GLU A 101 -5.53 10.65 15.39
N PRO A 102 -4.36 10.14 14.96
CA PRO A 102 -3.16 10.96 14.81
C PRO A 102 -3.32 11.97 13.66
N THR A 103 -2.69 13.13 13.81
CA THR A 103 -2.51 14.06 12.68
C THR A 103 -1.54 13.48 11.63
N SER A 104 -1.58 13.96 10.39
CA SER A 104 -0.67 13.46 9.34
C SER A 104 0.83 13.58 9.71
N PRO A 105 1.32 14.68 10.31
CA PRO A 105 2.71 14.76 10.78
C PRO A 105 3.03 13.73 11.87
N GLN A 106 2.14 13.54 12.86
CA GLN A 106 2.33 12.53 13.91
C GLN A 106 2.39 11.11 13.32
N LEU A 107 1.52 10.83 12.36
CA LEU A 107 1.52 9.56 11.64
C LEU A 107 2.84 9.34 10.90
N ASN A 108 3.39 10.36 10.22
CA ASN A 108 4.69 10.27 9.55
C ASN A 108 5.82 9.89 10.51
N TYR A 109 5.85 10.47 11.72
CA TYR A 109 6.83 10.10 12.75
C TYR A 109 6.68 8.65 13.19
N LEU A 110 5.45 8.15 13.34
CA LEU A 110 5.18 6.75 13.68
C LEU A 110 5.61 5.78 12.57
N PHE A 111 5.43 6.15 11.29
CA PHE A 111 5.86 5.33 10.16
C PHE A 111 7.36 5.41 9.87
N MET A 112 8.07 6.43 10.35
CA MET A 112 9.47 6.66 10.00
C MET A 112 10.38 5.43 10.24
N PRO A 113 10.31 4.73 11.40
CA PRO A 113 11.12 3.53 11.62
C PRO A 113 10.78 2.41 10.63
N LEU A 114 9.50 2.16 10.38
CA LEU A 114 9.03 1.16 9.43
C LEU A 114 9.48 1.50 8.00
N ASN A 115 9.33 2.76 7.59
CA ASN A 115 9.75 3.25 6.28
C ASN A 115 11.26 3.10 6.07
N ASN A 116 12.07 3.38 7.09
CA ASN A 116 13.51 3.19 7.00
C ASN A 116 13.88 1.72 6.81
N LYS A 117 13.22 0.82 7.56
CA LYS A 117 13.45 -0.62 7.40
C LYS A 117 12.96 -1.15 6.05
N LEU A 118 11.80 -0.68 5.57
CA LEU A 118 11.27 -1.04 4.26
C LEU A 118 12.17 -0.56 3.13
N LYS A 119 12.81 0.62 3.25
CA LYS A 119 13.80 1.08 2.26
C LYS A 119 15.04 0.20 2.22
N GLU A 120 15.52 -0.26 3.38
CA GLU A 120 16.63 -1.22 3.46
C GLU A 120 16.25 -2.54 2.81
N LEU A 121 15.11 -3.11 3.21
CA LEU A 121 14.61 -4.39 2.67
C LEU A 121 14.21 -4.31 1.20
N TRP A 122 13.87 -3.13 0.68
CA TRP A 122 13.61 -2.90 -0.74
C TRP A 122 14.88 -3.05 -1.59
N GLN A 123 16.04 -2.63 -1.07
CA GLN A 123 17.34 -2.88 -1.74
C GLN A 123 17.77 -4.35 -1.63
N GLY A 124 17.14 -5.09 -0.71
CA GLY A 124 17.41 -6.49 -0.43
C GLY A 124 18.34 -6.66 0.77
N TYR A 125 18.11 -7.75 1.50
CA TYR A 125 18.87 -8.10 2.70
C TYR A 125 19.35 -9.55 2.61
N HIS A 126 20.62 -9.77 2.93
CA HIS A 126 21.21 -11.10 2.95
C HIS A 126 21.11 -11.69 4.35
N PHE A 127 20.21 -12.64 4.52
CA PHE A 127 20.10 -13.43 5.75
C PHE A 127 21.28 -14.39 5.85
N SER A 128 21.75 -14.57 7.09
CA SER A 128 22.83 -15.51 7.41
C SER A 128 22.42 -16.94 7.06
N PRO A 129 23.40 -17.82 6.81
CA PRO A 129 23.15 -19.25 6.65
C PRO A 129 22.26 -19.84 7.74
N THR A 130 21.36 -20.73 7.33
CA THR A 130 20.53 -21.56 8.21
C THR A 130 20.87 -23.03 8.01
N ALA A 131 20.42 -23.91 8.91
CA ALA A 131 20.66 -25.35 8.80
C ALA A 131 20.16 -25.93 7.45
N THR A 132 19.07 -25.39 6.91
CA THR A 132 18.48 -25.78 5.63
C THR A 132 18.95 -24.93 4.44
N GLY A 133 19.72 -23.87 4.69
CA GLY A 133 20.17 -22.89 3.70
C GLY A 133 21.60 -22.44 4.00
N PRO A 134 22.61 -23.28 3.77
CA PRO A 134 24.00 -23.01 4.16
C PRO A 134 24.63 -21.80 3.42
N SER A 135 24.04 -21.36 2.31
CA SER A 135 24.46 -20.15 1.60
C SER A 135 23.76 -18.87 2.08
N GLY A 136 22.88 -18.97 3.08
CA GLY A 136 21.99 -17.86 3.47
C GLY A 136 20.88 -17.65 2.46
N SER A 137 20.21 -16.50 2.53
CA SER A 137 19.14 -16.14 1.59
C SER A 137 19.09 -14.64 1.37
N PHE A 138 19.04 -14.24 0.11
CA PHE A 138 18.80 -12.85 -0.26
C PHE A 138 17.30 -12.63 -0.40
N ILE A 139 16.75 -11.66 0.32
CA ILE A 139 15.32 -11.37 0.34
C ILE A 139 15.08 -9.89 0.11
N CYS A 140 14.15 -9.58 -0.80
CA CYS A 140 13.66 -8.23 -1.06
C CYS A 140 12.21 -8.10 -0.57
N PHE A 141 11.85 -6.94 -0.01
CA PHE A 141 10.47 -6.68 0.44
C PHE A 141 9.83 -5.55 -0.37
N ALA A 142 8.57 -5.74 -0.74
CA ALA A 142 7.78 -4.77 -1.49
C ALA A 142 6.40 -4.56 -0.86
N ILE A 143 6.06 -3.33 -0.48
CA ILE A 143 4.67 -2.98 -0.14
C ILE A 143 3.94 -2.64 -1.44
N LEU A 144 2.97 -3.47 -1.83
CA LEU A 144 2.23 -3.28 -3.07
C LEU A 144 0.94 -2.49 -2.83
N THR A 145 0.18 -2.82 -1.79
CA THR A 145 -1.10 -2.17 -1.52
C THR A 145 -1.21 -1.67 -0.08
N ALA A 146 -1.98 -0.60 0.09
CA ALA A 146 -2.48 -0.18 1.39
C ALA A 146 -3.94 -0.62 1.52
N ILE A 147 -4.32 -1.12 2.70
CA ILE A 147 -5.66 -1.53 3.05
C ILE A 147 -6.08 -0.69 4.25
N ALA A 148 -7.12 0.09 4.10
CA ALA A 148 -7.80 0.75 5.20
C ALA A 148 -9.19 1.17 4.73
N ASP A 149 -10.01 1.71 5.64
CA ASP A 149 -11.15 2.50 5.19
C ASP A 149 -10.68 3.75 4.43
N MET A 150 -11.58 4.42 3.71
CA MET A 150 -11.19 5.53 2.84
C MET A 150 -10.58 6.70 3.63
N VAL A 151 -11.12 6.99 4.82
CA VAL A 151 -10.65 8.09 5.67
C VAL A 151 -9.24 7.81 6.15
N ALA A 152 -8.98 6.58 6.57
CA ALA A 152 -7.71 6.14 7.07
C ALA A 152 -6.65 6.03 5.98
N MET A 153 -7.01 5.54 4.79
CA MET A 153 -6.07 5.39 3.67
C MET A 153 -5.45 6.72 3.24
N HIS A 154 -6.17 7.85 3.33
CA HIS A 154 -5.70 9.11 2.78
C HIS A 154 -4.45 9.65 3.50
N LYS A 155 -4.33 9.45 4.81
CA LYS A 155 -3.18 9.92 5.60
C LYS A 155 -1.85 9.23 5.23
N PRO A 156 -1.72 7.88 5.28
CA PRO A 156 -0.47 7.19 4.95
C PRO A 156 -0.13 7.24 3.46
N THR A 157 -1.10 7.48 2.57
CA THR A 157 -0.87 7.57 1.11
C THR A 157 -0.69 9.02 0.63
N GLY A 158 -0.88 10.00 1.50
CA GLY A 158 -0.71 11.42 1.20
C GLY A 158 -1.81 12.01 0.31
N PHE A 159 -3.00 11.39 0.29
CA PHE A 159 -4.18 11.95 -0.36
C PHE A 159 -4.91 12.93 0.57
N ILE A 160 -5.68 13.84 -0.04
CA ILE A 160 -6.51 14.81 0.68
C ILE A 160 -7.73 14.09 1.27
N SER A 161 -8.23 14.53 2.43
CA SER A 161 -9.47 14.03 3.05
C SER A 161 -10.62 13.83 2.06
N HIS A 162 -11.54 12.91 2.38
CA HIS A 162 -12.78 12.68 1.64
C HIS A 162 -13.62 13.95 1.43
N SER A 163 -13.47 14.95 2.31
CA SER A 163 -14.14 16.25 2.24
C SER A 163 -13.39 17.30 1.40
N GLY A 164 -12.24 16.94 0.82
CA GLY A 164 -11.39 17.84 0.04
C GLY A 164 -11.90 18.10 -1.37
N SER A 165 -11.25 19.05 -2.04
CA SER A 165 -11.52 19.38 -3.45
C SER A 165 -11.17 18.22 -4.40
N HIS A 166 -10.14 17.43 -4.08
CA HIS A 166 -9.70 16.27 -4.86
C HIS A 166 -9.62 15.05 -3.94
N PHE A 167 -10.76 14.40 -3.74
CA PHE A 167 -10.95 13.35 -2.73
C PHE A 167 -10.70 11.92 -3.26
N CYS A 168 -10.70 11.74 -4.59
CA CYS A 168 -10.58 10.42 -5.20
C CYS A 168 -9.11 9.94 -5.24
N ASN A 169 -8.85 8.72 -4.78
CA ASN A 169 -7.52 8.10 -4.80
C ASN A 169 -7.09 7.60 -6.20
N LEU A 170 -8.02 7.55 -7.15
CA LEU A 170 -7.77 7.04 -8.50
C LEU A 170 -7.57 8.16 -9.52
N CYS A 171 -8.38 9.22 -9.44
CA CYS A 171 -8.40 10.29 -10.43
C CYS A 171 -8.44 11.69 -9.81
N THR A 172 -8.15 12.69 -10.63
CA THR A 172 -8.08 14.09 -10.24
C THR A 172 -9.44 14.80 -10.32
N ILE A 173 -10.55 14.10 -10.10
CA ILE A 173 -11.89 14.71 -10.15
C ILE A 173 -12.05 15.76 -9.04
N HIS A 174 -12.66 16.89 -9.40
CA HIS A 174 -13.00 17.93 -8.43
C HIS A 174 -14.33 17.61 -7.74
N ASN A 175 -14.48 17.98 -6.46
CA ASN A 175 -15.69 17.69 -5.68
C ASN A 175 -16.97 18.30 -6.28
N THR A 176 -16.87 19.42 -7.01
CA THR A 176 -17.99 20.02 -7.76
C THR A 176 -18.47 19.18 -8.95
N GLN A 177 -17.71 18.16 -9.35
CA GLN A 177 -17.98 17.30 -10.50
C GLN A 177 -18.30 15.86 -10.09
N MET A 178 -18.57 15.59 -8.80
CA MET A 178 -18.82 14.23 -8.28
C MET A 178 -19.95 13.48 -8.99
N GLU A 179 -20.94 14.20 -9.51
CA GLU A 179 -22.08 13.63 -10.25
C GLU A 179 -21.71 13.17 -11.67
N VAL A 180 -20.51 13.53 -12.17
CA VAL A 180 -20.04 13.16 -13.51
C VAL A 180 -19.53 11.72 -13.49
N ILE A 181 -20.42 10.77 -13.79
CA ILE A 181 -20.11 9.34 -13.93
C ILE A 181 -19.46 9.06 -15.29
N ALA A 182 -18.28 9.62 -15.52
CA ALA A 182 -17.51 9.35 -16.72
C ALA A 182 -16.04 9.12 -16.37
N CYS A 183 -15.65 7.85 -16.27
CA CYS A 183 -14.27 7.44 -16.03
C CYS A 183 -13.31 7.83 -17.16
N GLN A 184 -13.81 8.28 -18.32
CA GLN A 184 -13.01 8.62 -19.49
C GLN A 184 -12.45 10.04 -19.49
N PHE A 185 -13.02 10.97 -18.69
CA PHE A 185 -12.63 12.39 -18.73
C PHE A 185 -11.71 12.82 -17.58
N HIS A 186 -11.36 11.90 -16.68
CA HIS A 186 -10.58 12.24 -15.50
C HIS A 186 -9.17 11.66 -15.59
N TYR A 187 -8.17 12.52 -15.45
CA TYR A 187 -6.78 12.11 -15.39
C TYR A 187 -6.54 11.26 -14.14
N THR A 188 -5.82 10.14 -14.31
CA THR A 188 -5.39 9.32 -13.18
C THR A 188 -4.26 10.03 -12.43
N HIS A 189 -4.21 9.87 -11.11
CA HIS A 189 -3.07 10.34 -10.35
C HIS A 189 -1.78 9.69 -10.85
N SER A 190 -0.74 10.51 -11.09
CA SER A 190 0.61 10.03 -11.36
C SER A 190 1.49 10.27 -10.14
N TYR A 191 2.44 9.38 -9.87
CA TYR A 191 3.41 9.59 -8.80
C TYR A 191 4.22 10.88 -9.00
N GLN A 192 4.51 11.24 -10.25
CA GLN A 192 5.25 12.45 -10.61
C GLN A 192 4.49 13.73 -10.23
N ASN A 193 3.16 13.74 -10.31
CA ASN A 193 2.34 14.89 -9.91
C ASN A 193 1.99 14.86 -8.42
N HIS A 194 1.83 13.66 -7.84
CA HIS A 194 1.49 13.49 -6.43
C HIS A 194 2.65 13.83 -5.49
N LYS A 195 3.87 13.39 -5.83
CA LYS A 195 5.04 13.56 -4.95
C LYS A 195 5.38 15.03 -4.64
N PRO A 196 5.45 15.95 -5.62
CA PRO A 196 5.65 17.38 -5.35
C PRO A 196 4.51 17.99 -4.55
N SER A 197 3.29 17.47 -4.72
CA SER A 197 2.12 17.93 -3.98
C SER A 197 2.26 17.57 -2.50
N ILE A 198 2.63 16.33 -2.16
CA ILE A 198 2.91 15.90 -0.78
C ILE A 198 4.06 16.71 -0.17
N ALA A 199 5.12 16.99 -0.92
CA ALA A 199 6.30 17.69 -0.43
C ALA A 199 6.02 19.12 0.07
N LYS A 200 4.87 19.72 -0.27
CA LYS A 200 4.43 21.01 0.27
C LYS A 200 3.84 20.93 1.69
N TRP A 201 3.50 19.72 2.15
CA TRP A 201 2.82 19.47 3.44
C TRP A 201 3.74 18.90 4.51
N ILE A 202 4.99 18.56 4.13
CA ILE A 202 6.06 18.06 4.99
C ILE A 202 7.02 19.21 5.25
#